data_AF-A0A7C4BGR2-F1
#
_entry.id   AF-A0A7C4BGR2-F1
#
_cell.length_a   1.000
_cell.length_b   1.000
_cell.length_c   1.000
_cell.angle_alpha   90.00
_cell.angle_beta   90.00
_cell.angle_gamma   90.00
#
_symmetry.space_group_name_H-M   'P 1'
#
loop_
_entity.id
_entity.type
_entity.pdbx_description
1 polymer ?
#
loop_
_entity_poly.entity_id
_entity_poly.type
_entity_poly.pdbx_seq_one_letter_code
_entity_poly.pdbx_strand_id
1 'polypeptide(L)'
;MGQAPEPIRFFASLVCHQESLRTFHCLGAAMPLCSRCTGFYAGFLLSSVLQFLFSRGRSLSLPGRCAAAFAMLLLAIFAADGVASSLGLWDTGISGRFRVGLAAGAATGVFLIPLFWRYAARRQPEGNRLSPAGLAFLLAGVILPALLPVERWPAVFLCWSWAGALGLLALYGALNLTLAGLILTASRRVFGWGQTVVLAALLWAGEIFLFLAVGLLRRN
;
A
#
# COMPACT_ATOMS: atom_id res chain seq x y z
N MET A 1 5.61 -26.03 12.29
CA MET A 1 4.67 -25.36 11.36
C MET A 1 4.98 -23.87 11.41
N GLY A 2 5.73 -23.35 10.43
CA GLY A 2 6.32 -22.02 10.51
C GLY A 2 5.34 -20.93 10.13
N GLN A 3 4.51 -20.47 11.07
CA GLN A 3 3.72 -19.26 10.86
C GLN A 3 4.62 -18.02 10.99
N ALA A 4 4.25 -16.91 10.34
CA ALA A 4 4.89 -15.62 10.62
C ALA A 4 4.84 -15.33 12.15
N PRO A 5 5.81 -14.59 12.71
CA PRO A 5 5.84 -14.28 14.14
C PRO A 5 4.48 -13.74 14.63
N GLU A 6 4.00 -14.24 15.77
CA GLU A 6 2.70 -13.90 16.37
C GLU A 6 2.38 -12.38 16.36
N PRO A 7 3.32 -11.48 16.73
CA PRO A 7 3.04 -10.04 16.69
C PRO A 7 2.72 -9.53 15.28
N ILE A 8 3.44 -9.98 14.26
CA ILE A 8 3.23 -9.55 12.87
C ILE A 8 1.86 -10.01 12.37
N ARG A 9 1.47 -11.25 12.71
CA ARG A 9 0.16 -11.79 12.36
C ARG A 9 -0.97 -11.04 13.05
N PHE A 10 -0.80 -10.70 14.33
CA PHE A 10 -1.77 -9.92 15.08
C PHE A 10 -2.03 -8.56 14.42
N PHE A 11 -0.98 -7.76 14.16
CA PHE A 11 -1.17 -6.45 13.53
C PHE A 11 -1.73 -6.55 12.11
N ALA A 12 -1.27 -7.52 11.32
CA ALA A 12 -1.81 -7.75 9.99
C ALA A 12 -3.29 -8.17 10.01
N SER A 13 -3.74 -8.86 11.08
CA SER A 13 -5.14 -9.27 11.23
C SER A 13 -6.12 -8.09 11.45
N LEU A 14 -5.61 -6.93 11.88
CA LEU A 14 -6.40 -5.71 12.05
C LEU A 14 -6.90 -5.14 10.72
N VAL A 15 -6.18 -5.42 9.62
CA VAL A 15 -6.44 -4.87 8.29
C VAL A 15 -6.73 -5.94 7.24
N CYS A 16 -6.48 -7.21 7.55
CA CYS A 16 -6.62 -8.33 6.63
C CYS A 16 -7.27 -9.54 7.32
N HIS A 17 -8.22 -10.18 6.65
CA HIS A 17 -8.90 -11.37 7.18
C HIS A 17 -8.03 -12.64 7.21
N GLN A 18 -6.86 -12.64 6.56
CA GLN A 18 -5.88 -13.75 6.57
C GLN A 18 -6.48 -15.12 6.20
N GLU A 19 -7.48 -15.15 5.33
CA GLU A 19 -8.14 -16.39 4.90
C GLU A 19 -7.14 -17.32 4.21
N SER A 20 -7.06 -18.58 4.69
CA SER A 20 -6.03 -19.54 4.27
C SER A 20 -6.07 -19.84 2.78
N LEU A 21 -7.27 -19.97 2.20
CA LEU A 21 -7.49 -20.22 0.76
C LEU A 21 -7.11 -19.04 -0.14
N ARG A 22 -6.94 -17.85 0.44
CA ARG A 22 -6.59 -16.61 -0.27
C ARG A 22 -5.18 -16.12 0.03
N THR A 23 -4.38 -16.93 0.70
CA THR A 23 -3.04 -16.59 1.18
C THR A 23 -2.00 -17.46 0.49
N PHE A 24 -0.84 -16.89 0.15
CA PHE A 24 0.26 -17.68 -0.37
C PHE A 24 0.83 -18.58 0.73
N HIS A 25 1.14 -19.83 0.36
CA HIS A 25 1.84 -20.78 1.23
C HIS A 25 3.12 -21.25 0.56
N CYS A 26 4.21 -21.32 1.33
CA CYS A 26 5.48 -21.85 0.86
C CYS A 26 6.17 -22.59 2.01
N LEU A 27 6.64 -23.82 1.79
CA LEU A 27 7.31 -24.66 2.80
C LEU A 27 6.52 -24.81 4.12
N GLY A 28 5.18 -24.88 4.05
CA GLY A 28 4.32 -24.99 5.23
C GLY A 28 4.17 -23.70 6.04
N ALA A 29 4.63 -22.56 5.50
CA ALA A 29 4.46 -21.22 6.05
C ALA A 29 3.45 -20.42 5.23
N ALA A 30 2.57 -19.67 5.91
CA ALA A 30 1.64 -18.74 5.30
C ALA A 30 2.16 -17.31 5.41
N MET A 31 1.92 -16.48 4.38
CA MET A 31 2.17 -15.05 4.49
C MET A 31 1.31 -14.39 5.59
N PRO A 32 1.77 -13.29 6.22
CA PRO A 32 1.00 -12.59 7.25
C PRO A 32 -0.23 -11.85 6.69
N LEU A 33 -0.32 -11.68 5.38
CA LEU A 33 -1.41 -11.00 4.67
C LEU A 33 -1.90 -11.90 3.54
N CYS A 34 -3.18 -11.80 3.18
CA CYS A 34 -3.72 -12.49 2.01
C CYS A 34 -3.07 -11.97 0.72
N SER A 35 -3.11 -12.75 -0.36
CA SER A 35 -2.40 -12.43 -1.60
C SER A 35 -2.77 -11.05 -2.15
N ARG A 36 -4.03 -10.65 -2.05
CA ARG A 36 -4.52 -9.32 -2.44
C ARG A 36 -3.88 -8.20 -1.61
N CYS A 37 -3.92 -8.32 -0.28
CA CYS A 37 -3.36 -7.32 0.63
C CYS A 37 -1.83 -7.25 0.50
N THR A 38 -1.15 -8.40 0.42
CA THR A 38 0.30 -8.45 0.14
C THR A 38 0.63 -7.71 -1.14
N GLY A 39 -0.12 -7.97 -2.22
CA GLY A 39 0.03 -7.25 -3.48
C GLY A 39 -0.15 -5.76 -3.29
N PHE A 40 -1.27 -5.32 -2.71
CA PHE A 40 -1.56 -3.89 -2.52
C PHE A 40 -0.47 -3.15 -1.74
N TYR A 41 -0.08 -3.67 -0.58
CA TYR A 41 0.92 -3.00 0.24
C TYR A 41 2.32 -3.05 -0.39
N ALA A 42 2.71 -4.19 -0.98
CA ALA A 42 4.00 -4.29 -1.65
C ALA A 42 4.07 -3.40 -2.91
N GLY A 43 2.96 -3.27 -3.64
CA GLY A 43 2.84 -2.41 -4.82
C GLY A 43 2.97 -0.93 -4.46
N PHE A 44 2.33 -0.52 -3.36
CA PHE A 44 2.50 0.81 -2.78
C PHE A 44 3.96 1.08 -2.40
N LEU A 45 4.60 0.15 -1.67
CA LEU A 45 5.99 0.28 -1.26
C LEU A 45 6.92 0.43 -2.48
N LEU A 46 6.74 -0.45 -3.47
CA LEU A 46 7.56 -0.48 -4.67
C LEU A 46 7.41 0.79 -5.50
N SER A 47 6.17 1.26 -5.71
CA SER A 47 5.91 2.55 -6.36
C SER A 47 6.56 3.71 -5.60
N SER A 48 6.50 3.70 -4.27
CA SER A 48 7.11 4.74 -3.44
C SER A 48 8.64 4.75 -3.55
N VAL A 49 9.28 3.58 -3.47
CA VAL A 49 10.73 3.43 -3.60
C VAL A 49 11.19 3.84 -5.00
N LEU A 50 10.51 3.36 -6.05
CA LEU A 50 10.90 3.68 -7.42
C LEU A 50 10.69 5.18 -7.72
N GLN A 51 9.63 5.80 -7.22
CA GLN A 51 9.44 7.26 -7.31
C GLN A 51 10.56 8.01 -6.60
N PHE A 52 10.95 7.58 -5.40
CA PHE A 52 12.05 8.19 -4.65
C PHE A 52 13.39 8.08 -5.38
N LEU A 53 13.70 6.89 -5.93
CA LEU A 53 14.92 6.65 -6.70
C LEU A 53 14.95 7.47 -7.99
N PHE A 54 13.83 7.50 -8.72
CA PHE A 54 13.72 8.24 -9.98
C PHE A 54 13.77 9.75 -9.77
N SER A 55 13.07 10.27 -8.76
CA SER A 55 13.08 11.70 -8.44
C SER A 55 14.34 12.15 -7.68
N ARG A 56 15.21 11.20 -7.28
CA ARG A 56 16.36 11.44 -6.38
C ARG A 56 15.94 12.18 -5.10
N GLY A 57 14.80 11.79 -4.54
CA GLY A 57 14.22 12.40 -3.34
C GLY A 57 13.57 13.77 -3.53
N ARG A 58 13.46 14.27 -4.77
CA ARG A 58 12.72 15.51 -5.09
C ARG A 58 11.21 15.28 -5.04
N SER A 59 10.47 16.30 -4.64
CA SER A 59 9.01 16.28 -4.64
C SER A 59 8.47 16.27 -6.07
N LEU A 60 7.75 15.21 -6.42
CA LEU A 60 7.06 15.09 -7.70
C LEU A 60 5.73 15.87 -7.67
N SER A 61 5.31 16.35 -8.83
CA SER A 61 3.94 16.87 -9.01
C SER A 61 2.93 15.72 -9.15
N LEU A 62 1.66 16.02 -8.91
CA LEU A 62 0.56 15.08 -9.15
C LEU A 62 0.59 14.54 -10.59
N PRO A 63 0.11 13.30 -10.82
CA PRO A 63 0.08 12.70 -12.16
C PRO A 63 -0.74 13.56 -13.13
N GLY A 64 -0.31 13.60 -14.40
CA GLY A 64 -1.12 14.20 -15.46
C GLY A 64 -2.43 13.45 -15.67
N ARG A 65 -3.41 14.08 -16.33
CA ARG A 65 -4.79 13.56 -16.49
C ARG A 65 -4.86 12.10 -16.97
N CYS A 66 -4.07 11.73 -17.98
CA CYS A 66 -4.07 10.36 -18.50
C CYS A 66 -3.52 9.34 -17.49
N ALA A 67 -2.40 9.67 -16.83
CA ALA A 67 -1.81 8.82 -15.79
C ALA A 67 -2.75 8.71 -14.57
N ALA A 68 -3.41 9.81 -14.20
CA ALA A 68 -4.41 9.82 -13.13
C ALA A 68 -5.62 8.94 -13.49
N ALA A 69 -6.16 9.07 -14.71
CA ALA A 69 -7.28 8.25 -15.18
C ALA A 69 -6.92 6.75 -15.19
N PHE A 70 -5.72 6.41 -15.67
CA PHE A 70 -5.23 5.03 -15.65
C PHE A 70 -5.05 4.49 -14.23
N ALA A 71 -4.44 5.27 -13.32
CA ALA A 71 -4.30 4.89 -11.92
C ALA A 71 -5.68 4.70 -11.23
N MET A 72 -6.64 5.58 -11.51
CA MET A 72 -8.02 5.44 -11.02
C MET A 72 -8.71 4.20 -11.58
N LEU A 73 -8.48 3.85 -12.85
CA LEU A 73 -8.99 2.63 -13.44
C LEU A 73 -8.44 1.38 -12.72
N LEU A 74 -7.14 1.35 -12.39
CA LEU A 74 -6.55 0.22 -11.64
C LEU A 74 -7.16 0.08 -10.24
N LEU A 75 -7.39 1.21 -9.55
CA LEU A 75 -8.07 1.22 -8.25
C LEU A 75 -9.53 0.74 -8.38
N ALA A 76 -10.23 1.16 -9.43
CA ALA A 76 -11.60 0.71 -9.70
C ALA A 76 -11.67 -0.80 -9.99
N ILE A 77 -10.73 -1.33 -10.79
CA ILE A 77 -10.61 -2.77 -11.05
C ILE A 77 -10.36 -3.53 -9.74
N PHE A 78 -9.48 -3.03 -8.87
CA PHE A 78 -9.22 -3.66 -7.57
C PHE A 78 -10.44 -3.64 -6.65
N ALA A 79 -11.17 -2.52 -6.59
CA ALA A 79 -12.40 -2.44 -5.82
C ALA A 79 -13.47 -3.39 -6.36
N ALA A 80 -13.65 -3.43 -7.69
CA ALA A 80 -14.59 -4.33 -8.36
C ALA A 80 -14.23 -5.80 -8.13
N ASP A 81 -12.96 -6.19 -8.28
CA ASP A 81 -12.44 -7.53 -7.97
C ASP A 81 -12.70 -7.89 -6.50
N GLY A 82 -12.50 -6.93 -5.61
CA GLY A 82 -12.79 -7.01 -4.18
C GLY A 82 -14.23 -7.40 -3.90
N VAL A 83 -15.15 -6.62 -4.44
CA VAL A 83 -16.60 -6.82 -4.27
C VAL A 83 -17.07 -8.10 -4.96
N ALA A 84 -16.74 -8.30 -6.23
CA ALA A 84 -17.18 -9.45 -7.01
C ALA A 84 -16.71 -10.78 -6.40
N SER A 85 -15.45 -10.87 -5.97
CA SER A 85 -14.93 -12.07 -5.28
C SER A 85 -15.58 -12.29 -3.90
N SER A 86 -16.00 -11.23 -3.22
CA SER A 86 -16.64 -11.34 -1.90
C SER A 86 -18.11 -11.76 -2.01
N LEU A 87 -18.75 -11.42 -3.13
CA LEU A 87 -20.10 -11.86 -3.48
C LEU A 87 -20.13 -13.25 -4.15
N GLY A 88 -18.97 -13.87 -4.39
CA GLY A 88 -18.87 -15.17 -5.07
C GLY A 88 -19.19 -15.13 -6.56
N LEU A 89 -19.15 -13.94 -7.19
CA LEU A 89 -19.44 -13.78 -8.62
C LEU A 89 -18.34 -14.36 -9.52
N TRP A 90 -17.08 -14.33 -9.06
CA TRP A 90 -15.95 -15.00 -9.71
C TRP A 90 -14.82 -15.30 -8.72
N ASP A 91 -13.88 -16.15 -9.15
CA ASP A 91 -12.62 -16.39 -8.44
C ASP A 91 -11.41 -16.01 -9.32
N THR A 92 -10.70 -14.97 -8.90
CA THR A 92 -9.51 -14.44 -9.58
C THR A 92 -8.25 -15.28 -9.31
N GLY A 93 -8.32 -16.23 -8.37
CA GLY A 93 -7.20 -17.07 -7.93
C GLY A 93 -6.14 -16.29 -7.13
N ILE A 94 -5.25 -17.03 -6.45
CA ILE A 94 -4.24 -16.44 -5.54
C ILE A 94 -3.33 -15.45 -6.28
N SER A 95 -2.76 -15.87 -7.43
CA SER A 95 -1.85 -15.06 -8.24
C SER A 95 -2.53 -13.87 -8.92
N GLY A 96 -3.78 -14.03 -9.35
CA GLY A 96 -4.54 -12.93 -9.97
C GLY A 96 -4.88 -11.84 -8.95
N ARG A 97 -5.37 -12.23 -7.77
CA ARG A 97 -5.60 -11.33 -6.62
C ARG A 97 -4.35 -10.54 -6.26
N PHE A 98 -3.19 -11.21 -6.23
CA PHE A 98 -1.91 -10.57 -5.96
C PHE A 98 -1.57 -9.50 -7.01
N ARG A 99 -1.68 -9.80 -8.30
CA ARG A 99 -1.35 -8.85 -9.38
C ARG A 99 -2.29 -7.64 -9.39
N VAL A 100 -3.59 -7.86 -9.21
CA VAL A 100 -4.58 -6.77 -9.12
C VAL A 100 -4.29 -5.89 -7.90
N GLY A 101 -3.97 -6.50 -6.76
CA GLY A 101 -3.49 -5.79 -5.57
C GLY A 101 -2.25 -4.96 -5.87
N LEU A 102 -1.22 -5.57 -6.43
CA LEU A 102 0.06 -4.92 -6.74
C LEU A 102 -0.11 -3.70 -7.65
N ALA A 103 -0.91 -3.82 -8.71
CA ALA A 103 -1.20 -2.72 -9.62
C ALA A 103 -1.95 -1.57 -8.91
N ALA A 104 -2.95 -1.89 -8.09
CA ALA A 104 -3.72 -0.89 -7.35
C ALA A 104 -2.89 -0.20 -6.27
N GLY A 105 -2.06 -0.94 -5.53
CA GLY A 105 -1.12 -0.37 -4.57
C GLY A 105 -0.15 0.61 -5.23
N ALA A 106 0.39 0.23 -6.38
CA ALA A 106 1.27 1.10 -7.15
C ALA A 106 0.55 2.38 -7.61
N ALA A 107 -0.70 2.26 -8.07
CA ALA A 107 -1.57 3.38 -8.42
C ALA A 107 -1.85 4.30 -7.22
N THR A 108 -2.09 3.76 -6.02
CA THR A 108 -2.20 4.54 -4.79
C THR A 108 -0.91 5.34 -4.53
N GLY A 109 0.26 4.73 -4.71
CA GLY A 109 1.56 5.39 -4.55
C GLY A 109 1.74 6.59 -5.49
N VAL A 110 1.24 6.51 -6.73
CA VAL A 110 1.32 7.61 -7.71
C VAL A 110 0.56 8.87 -7.25
N PHE A 111 -0.49 8.71 -6.43
CA PHE A 111 -1.21 9.85 -5.85
C PHE A 111 -0.68 10.25 -4.47
N LEU A 112 -0.52 9.27 -3.58
CA LEU A 112 -0.24 9.55 -2.17
C LEU A 112 1.16 10.11 -1.96
N ILE A 113 2.17 9.68 -2.72
CA ILE A 113 3.55 10.16 -2.53
C ILE A 113 3.72 11.65 -2.87
N PRO A 114 3.21 12.16 -4.01
CA PRO A 114 3.18 13.60 -4.25
C PRO A 114 2.44 14.40 -3.17
N LEU A 115 1.32 13.87 -2.66
CA LEU A 115 0.56 14.52 -1.58
C LEU A 115 1.32 14.50 -0.26
N PHE A 116 2.00 13.41 0.06
CA PHE A 116 2.88 13.28 1.22
C PHE A 116 3.98 14.34 1.18
N TRP A 117 4.69 14.47 0.05
CA TRP A 117 5.73 15.48 -0.08
C TRP A 117 5.19 16.90 0.10
N ARG A 118 4.02 17.18 -0.47
CA ARG A 118 3.37 18.49 -0.40
C ARG A 118 2.87 18.84 1.00
N TYR A 119 2.14 17.94 1.67
CA TYR A 119 1.43 18.25 2.91
C TYR A 119 2.19 17.82 4.16
N ALA A 120 2.78 16.62 4.16
CA ALA A 120 3.53 16.13 5.32
C ALA A 120 4.93 16.76 5.37
N ALA A 121 5.69 16.65 4.28
CA ALA A 121 7.06 17.16 4.22
C ALA A 121 7.13 18.66 3.88
N ARG A 122 6.00 19.30 3.53
CA ARG A 122 5.89 20.72 3.15
C ARG A 122 6.90 21.14 2.07
N ARG A 123 7.26 20.21 1.18
CA ARG A 123 8.13 20.49 0.04
C ARG A 123 7.30 20.95 -1.14
N GLN A 124 7.72 22.06 -1.75
CA GLN A 124 7.12 22.46 -3.01
C GLN A 124 7.55 21.47 -4.10
N PRO A 125 6.69 21.20 -5.10
CA PRO A 125 7.06 20.35 -6.22
C PRO A 125 8.22 21.00 -6.99
N GLU A 126 9.41 20.43 -6.86
CA GLU A 126 10.63 20.87 -7.56
C GLU A 126 10.85 20.13 -8.89
N GLY A 127 10.08 19.05 -9.14
CA GLY A 127 10.23 18.19 -10.31
C GLY A 127 9.10 18.34 -11.33
N ASN A 128 9.44 18.11 -12.61
CA ASN A 128 8.45 17.80 -13.64
C ASN A 128 7.61 16.58 -13.24
N ARG A 129 6.42 16.47 -13.85
CA ARG A 129 5.60 15.24 -13.78
C ARG A 129 6.48 14.04 -14.13
N LEU A 130 6.12 12.86 -13.62
CA LEU A 130 6.75 11.62 -14.07
C LEU A 130 6.78 11.58 -15.61
N SER A 131 7.99 11.51 -16.17
CA SER A 131 8.15 11.41 -17.62
C SER A 131 7.56 10.08 -18.11
N PRO A 132 7.18 9.96 -19.40
CA PRO A 132 6.72 8.69 -19.95
C PRO A 132 7.71 7.55 -19.69
N ALA A 133 9.02 7.82 -19.76
CA ALA A 133 10.08 6.87 -19.41
C ALA A 133 10.08 6.50 -17.91
N GLY A 134 9.89 7.48 -17.02
CA GLY A 134 9.74 7.23 -15.59
C GLY A 134 8.49 6.41 -15.26
N LEU A 135 7.38 6.67 -15.94
CA LEU A 135 6.14 5.90 -15.79
C LEU A 135 6.32 4.48 -16.31
N ALA A 136 6.97 4.30 -17.47
CA ALA A 136 7.31 2.99 -18.00
C ALA A 136 8.24 2.22 -17.05
N PHE A 137 9.21 2.90 -16.43
CA PHE A 137 10.09 2.31 -15.42
C PHE A 137 9.33 1.90 -14.16
N LEU A 138 8.40 2.74 -13.66
CA LEU A 138 7.51 2.37 -12.55
C LEU A 138 6.68 1.12 -12.90
N LEU A 139 6.03 1.13 -14.07
CA LEU A 139 5.18 0.03 -14.50
C LEU A 139 5.99 -1.24 -14.72
N ALA A 140 7.15 -1.19 -15.35
CA ALA A 140 8.04 -2.34 -15.52
C ALA A 140 8.53 -2.86 -14.17
N GLY A 141 8.92 -1.96 -13.26
CA GLY A 141 9.32 -2.29 -11.90
C GLY A 141 8.22 -2.96 -11.09
N VAL A 142 6.95 -2.72 -11.39
CA VAL A 142 5.80 -3.39 -10.77
C VAL A 142 5.43 -4.69 -11.49
N ILE A 143 5.37 -4.68 -12.82
CA ILE A 143 4.90 -5.80 -13.64
C ILE A 143 5.89 -6.96 -13.61
N LEU A 144 7.18 -6.72 -13.81
CA LEU A 144 8.17 -7.79 -13.92
C LEU A 144 8.24 -8.65 -12.65
N PRO A 145 8.33 -8.07 -11.44
CA PRO A 145 8.29 -8.87 -10.21
C PRO A 145 6.96 -9.62 -10.02
N ALA A 146 5.85 -9.09 -10.55
CA ALA A 146 4.52 -9.70 -10.44
C ALA A 146 4.36 -10.99 -11.25
N LEU A 147 5.28 -11.25 -12.19
CA LEU A 147 5.32 -12.47 -13.00
C LEU A 147 6.06 -13.62 -12.30
N LEU A 148 6.80 -13.34 -11.23
CA LEU A 148 7.56 -14.35 -10.51
C LEU A 148 6.61 -15.31 -9.75
N PRO A 149 6.78 -16.64 -9.90
CA PRO A 149 5.92 -17.59 -9.21
C PRO A 149 6.26 -17.62 -7.71
N VAL A 150 5.43 -16.95 -6.92
CA VAL A 150 5.63 -16.73 -5.47
C VAL A 150 5.78 -18.03 -4.69
N GLU A 151 4.98 -19.04 -5.00
CA GLU A 151 4.92 -20.31 -4.26
C GLU A 151 6.11 -21.24 -4.57
N ARG A 152 6.72 -21.07 -5.75
CA ARG A 152 7.78 -21.95 -6.26
C ARG A 152 9.13 -21.66 -5.60
N TRP A 153 9.38 -20.42 -5.20
CA TRP A 153 10.69 -19.94 -4.75
C TRP A 153 10.60 -19.33 -3.35
N PRO A 154 11.15 -19.98 -2.31
CA PRO A 154 11.10 -19.48 -0.93
C PRO A 154 11.66 -18.05 -0.78
N ALA A 155 12.70 -17.70 -1.55
CA ALA A 155 13.25 -16.35 -1.55
C ALA A 155 12.24 -15.31 -2.05
N VAL A 156 11.53 -15.60 -3.15
CA VAL A 156 10.49 -14.71 -3.71
C VAL A 156 9.32 -14.57 -2.73
N PHE A 157 8.91 -15.67 -2.11
CA PHE A 157 7.90 -15.68 -1.05
C PHE A 157 8.30 -14.75 0.12
N LEU A 158 9.52 -14.89 0.64
CA LEU A 158 10.00 -14.06 1.75
C LEU A 158 10.09 -12.59 1.36
N CYS A 159 10.62 -12.28 0.17
CA CYS A 159 10.69 -10.91 -0.33
C CYS A 159 9.31 -10.25 -0.37
N TRP A 160 8.29 -10.94 -0.93
CA TRP A 160 6.93 -10.39 -0.98
C TRP A 160 6.26 -10.31 0.38
N SER A 161 6.52 -11.27 1.28
CA SER A 161 6.01 -11.24 2.66
C SER A 161 6.51 -9.99 3.39
N TRP A 162 7.82 -9.71 3.33
CA TRP A 162 8.40 -8.51 3.93
C TRP A 162 7.97 -7.23 3.22
N ALA A 163 7.91 -7.23 1.89
CA ALA A 163 7.44 -6.07 1.13
C ALA A 163 5.98 -5.72 1.46
N GLY A 164 5.12 -6.73 1.67
CA GLY A 164 3.74 -6.52 2.13
C GLY A 164 3.68 -5.92 3.54
N ALA A 165 4.45 -6.47 4.49
CA ALA A 165 4.47 -5.97 5.86
C ALA A 165 5.04 -4.54 5.98
N LEU A 166 6.17 -4.27 5.32
CA LEU A 166 6.77 -2.93 5.28
C LEU A 166 5.89 -1.94 4.50
N GLY A 167 5.25 -2.41 3.42
CA GLY A 167 4.33 -1.61 2.64
C GLY A 167 3.08 -1.20 3.40
N LEU A 168 2.58 -2.06 4.30
CA LEU A 168 1.49 -1.75 5.21
C LEU A 168 1.86 -0.55 6.10
N LEU A 169 3.01 -0.65 6.77
CA LEU A 169 3.52 0.43 7.63
C LEU A 169 3.76 1.72 6.83
N ALA A 170 4.36 1.60 5.65
CA ALA A 170 4.63 2.74 4.78
C ALA A 170 3.35 3.43 4.32
N LEU A 171 2.31 2.68 3.93
CA LEU A 171 1.06 3.24 3.46
C LEU A 171 0.36 4.02 4.57
N TYR A 172 0.12 3.39 5.72
CA TYR A 172 -0.58 4.04 6.83
C TYR A 172 0.23 5.20 7.40
N GLY A 173 1.55 5.07 7.47
CA GLY A 173 2.44 6.17 7.86
C GLY A 173 2.33 7.36 6.90
N ALA A 174 2.44 7.11 5.59
CA ALA A 174 2.32 8.16 4.58
C ALA A 174 0.92 8.81 4.59
N LEU A 175 -0.15 8.01 4.71
CA LEU A 175 -1.52 8.49 4.78
C LEU A 175 -1.74 9.41 5.98
N ASN A 176 -1.40 8.94 7.19
CA ASN A 176 -1.61 9.70 8.42
C ASN A 176 -0.77 10.96 8.48
N LEU A 177 0.49 10.91 8.02
CA LEU A 177 1.34 12.10 7.92
C LEU A 177 0.78 13.11 6.92
N THR A 178 0.23 12.64 5.79
CA THR A 178 -0.40 13.51 4.79
C THR A 178 -1.66 14.15 5.34
N LEU A 179 -2.53 13.39 6.01
CA LEU A 179 -3.76 13.89 6.64
C LEU A 179 -3.45 14.89 7.75
N ALA A 180 -2.50 14.59 8.63
CA ALA A 180 -2.04 15.50 9.67
C ALA A 180 -1.53 16.81 9.05
N GLY A 181 -0.66 16.72 8.03
CA GLY A 181 -0.15 17.89 7.31
C GLY A 181 -1.26 18.72 6.66
N LEU A 182 -2.26 18.06 6.08
CA LEU A 182 -3.43 18.70 5.48
C LEU A 182 -4.29 19.44 6.52
N ILE A 183 -4.61 18.80 7.64
CA ILE A 183 -5.39 19.39 8.74
C ILE A 183 -4.68 20.63 9.29
N LEU A 184 -3.37 20.52 9.55
CA LEU A 184 -2.57 21.63 10.07
C LEU A 184 -2.50 22.78 9.05
N THR A 185 -2.36 22.48 7.76
CA THR A 185 -2.40 23.50 6.70
C THR A 185 -3.77 24.18 6.60
N ALA A 186 -4.86 23.41 6.71
CA ALA A 186 -6.22 23.94 6.69
C ALA A 186 -6.54 24.83 7.90
N SER A 187 -5.94 24.54 9.06
CA SER A 187 -6.14 25.32 10.28
C SER A 187 -5.56 26.75 10.25
N ARG A 188 -4.84 27.12 9.18
CA ARG A 188 -4.14 28.41 8.99
C ARG A 188 -3.17 28.79 10.12
N ARG A 189 -2.82 27.85 11.00
CA ARG A 189 -1.82 28.03 12.05
C ARG A 189 -0.49 27.46 11.60
N VAL A 190 0.59 28.18 11.92
CA VAL A 190 1.95 27.74 11.62
C VAL A 190 2.33 26.69 12.66
N PHE A 191 2.40 25.44 12.22
CA PHE A 191 2.75 24.30 13.05
C PHE A 191 4.05 23.65 12.56
N GLY A 192 4.94 23.30 13.48
CA GLY A 192 6.22 22.66 13.20
C GLY A 192 6.08 21.17 12.85
N TRP A 193 7.16 20.58 12.31
CA TRP A 193 7.19 19.17 11.90
C TRP A 193 6.86 18.20 13.06
N GLY A 194 7.26 18.54 14.28
CA GLY A 194 6.91 17.78 15.48
C GLY A 194 5.40 17.65 15.73
N GLN A 195 4.62 18.70 15.44
CA GLN A 195 3.17 18.65 15.60
C GLN A 195 2.49 17.79 14.52
N THR A 196 3.04 17.78 13.29
CA THR A 196 2.59 16.84 12.24
C THR A 196 2.78 15.40 12.69
N VAL A 197 3.94 15.08 13.29
CA VAL A 197 4.25 13.74 13.79
C VAL A 197 3.33 13.36 14.96
N VAL A 198 3.12 14.26 15.93
CA VAL A 198 2.21 14.01 17.06
C VAL A 198 0.79 13.74 16.57
N LEU A 199 0.26 14.58 15.69
CA LEU A 199 -1.08 14.39 15.14
C LEU A 199 -1.18 13.10 14.32
N ALA A 200 -0.17 12.77 13.52
CA ALA A 200 -0.12 11.50 12.79
C ALA A 200 -0.08 10.29 13.73
N ALA A 201 0.64 10.36 14.85
CA ALA A 201 0.66 9.31 15.86
C ALA A 201 -0.70 9.14 16.55
N LEU A 202 -1.41 10.24 16.81
CA LEU A 202 -2.78 10.20 17.34
C LEU A 202 -3.76 9.58 16.34
N LEU A 203 -3.66 9.93 15.05
CA LEU A 203 -4.46 9.31 13.99
C LEU A 203 -4.20 7.80 13.93
N TRP A 204 -2.94 7.39 13.98
CA TRP A 204 -2.56 5.98 13.96
C TRP A 204 -3.09 5.21 15.18
N ALA A 205 -2.99 5.80 16.38
CA ALA A 205 -3.57 5.23 17.60
C ALA A 205 -5.09 5.10 17.49
N GLY A 206 -5.76 6.11 16.91
CA GLY A 206 -7.20 6.08 16.64
C GLY A 206 -7.61 4.96 15.67
N GLU A 207 -6.85 4.76 14.59
CA GLU A 207 -7.08 3.67 13.63
C GLU A 207 -6.91 2.29 14.27
N ILE A 208 -5.84 2.08 15.06
CA ILE A 208 -5.63 0.83 15.79
C ILE A 208 -6.79 0.57 16.75
N PHE A 209 -7.21 1.58 17.51
CA PHE A 209 -8.36 1.47 18.40
C PHE A 209 -9.64 1.10 17.64
N LEU A 210 -9.90 1.75 16.50
CA LEU A 210 -11.06 1.45 15.66
C LEU A 210 -11.02 0.01 15.13
N PHE A 211 -9.88 -0.46 14.64
CA PHE A 211 -9.75 -1.84 14.16
C PHE A 211 -9.91 -2.86 15.28
N LEU A 212 -9.38 -2.59 16.48
CA LEU A 212 -9.60 -3.42 17.65
C LEU A 212 -11.08 -3.45 18.04
N ALA A 213 -11.75 -2.30 18.07
CA ALA A 213 -13.17 -2.20 18.40
C ALA A 213 -14.04 -2.97 17.40
N VAL A 214 -13.81 -2.79 16.09
CA VAL A 214 -14.53 -3.52 15.03
C VAL A 214 -14.19 -5.01 15.04
N GLY A 215 -12.93 -5.36 15.32
CA GLY A 215 -12.49 -6.75 15.46
C GLY A 215 -13.16 -7.47 16.62
N LEU A 216 -13.37 -6.78 17.75
CA LEU A 216 -14.15 -7.29 18.88
C LEU A 216 -15.63 -7.48 18.51
N LEU A 217 -16.22 -6.56 17.74
CA LEU A 217 -17.61 -6.67 17.28
C LEU A 217 -17.86 -7.82 16.30
N ARG A 218 -16.84 -8.27 15.56
CA ARG A 218 -16.93 -9.40 14.61
C ARG A 218 -16.73 -10.78 15.25
N ARG A 219 -16.26 -10.86 16.49
CA ARG A 219 -16.02 -12.11 17.22
C ARG A 219 -17.21 -12.58 18.08
N ASN A 220 -18.24 -11.74 18.20
CA ASN A 220 -19.55 -12.08 18.77
C ASN A 220 -20.56 -12.34 17.65
#